data_AF-A0A842VDD6-F1
#
_entry.id   AF-A0A842VDD6-F1
#
_cell.length_a   1.000
_cell.length_b   1.000
_cell.length_c   1.000
_cell.angle_alpha   90.00
_cell.angle_beta   90.00
_cell.angle_gamma   90.00
#
_symmetry.space_group_name_H-M   'P 1'
#
loop_
_entity.id
_entity.type
_entity.pdbx_description
1 polymer ?
#
loop_
_entity_poly.entity_id
_entity_poly.type
_entity_poly.pdbx_seq_one_letter_code
_entity_poly.pdbx_strand_id
1 'polypeptide(L)'
;MKKNDFYLNHPIEIIPLTVSDLNQFGTLFYDIALDGIILYDKNKIGFKFLTKYKEKIKEKGLKRVYLGENDFYWKRKDIEFGEIVEL
;
A
#
# COMPACT_ATOMS: atom_id res chain seq x y z
N MET A 1 27.20 20.64 13.61
CA MET A 1 26.18 20.29 12.60
C MET A 1 24.99 19.69 13.33
N LYS A 2 23.86 20.40 13.40
CA LYS A 2 22.68 19.97 14.16
C LYS A 2 22.11 18.69 13.52
N LYS A 3 21.82 17.67 14.33
CA LYS A 3 21.02 16.51 13.89
C LYS A 3 19.68 17.06 13.39
N ASN A 4 19.33 16.76 12.15
CA ASN A 4 18.09 17.21 11.52
C ASN A 4 16.89 16.66 12.30
N ASP A 5 16.11 17.56 12.90
CA ASP A 5 14.81 17.34 13.55
C ASP A 5 13.69 16.96 12.54
N PHE A 6 14.02 16.35 11.40
CA PHE A 6 13.08 16.05 10.31
C PHE A 6 12.05 14.96 10.67
N TYR A 7 12.24 14.26 11.79
CA TYR A 7 11.40 13.13 12.20
C TYR A 7 10.35 13.47 13.28
N LEU A 8 10.23 14.75 13.68
CA LEU A 8 9.37 15.14 14.79
C LEU A 8 7.90 15.42 14.41
N ASN A 9 7.56 15.39 13.12
CA ASN A 9 6.18 15.55 12.66
C ASN A 9 5.87 14.50 11.60
N HIS A 10 5.42 13.31 11.99
CA HIS A 10 4.55 12.52 11.13
C HIS A 10 3.12 13.04 11.37
N PRO A 11 2.63 14.05 10.62
CA PRO A 11 1.23 14.41 10.73
C PRO A 11 0.41 13.17 10.39
N ILE A 12 -0.53 12.83 11.26
CA ILE A 12 -1.55 11.84 10.92
C ILE A 12 -2.25 12.39 9.67
N GLU A 13 -2.09 11.70 8.55
CA GLU A 13 -2.80 12.03 7.33
C GLU A 13 -4.19 11.38 7.39
N ILE A 14 -5.24 12.20 7.28
CA ILE A 14 -6.62 11.72 7.24
C ILE A 14 -7.03 11.60 5.78
N ILE A 15 -7.22 10.37 5.33
CA ILE A 15 -7.68 10.06 3.97
C ILE A 15 -9.14 9.54 4.07
N PRO A 16 -10.16 10.40 3.92
CA PRO A 16 -11.54 9.95 3.92
C PRO A 16 -11.85 9.23 2.61
N LEU A 17 -12.22 7.95 2.70
CA LEU A 17 -12.56 7.12 1.54
C LEU A 17 -14.01 6.65 1.63
N THR A 18 -14.73 6.74 0.52
CA THR A 18 -16.01 6.06 0.33
C THR A 18 -15.79 4.61 -0.08
N VAL A 19 -16.85 3.78 0.01
CA VAL A 19 -16.78 2.39 -0.47
C VAL A 19 -16.51 2.32 -1.98
N SER A 20 -16.97 3.30 -2.76
CA SER A 20 -16.67 3.38 -4.20
C SER A 20 -15.20 3.67 -4.47
N ASP A 21 -14.54 4.49 -3.64
CA ASP A 21 -13.13 4.84 -3.82
C ASP A 21 -12.22 3.63 -3.62
N LEU A 22 -12.63 2.67 -2.79
CA LEU A 22 -11.94 1.39 -2.60
C LEU A 22 -11.88 0.52 -3.88
N ASN A 23 -12.69 0.83 -4.89
CA ASN A 23 -12.62 0.13 -6.17
C ASN A 23 -11.57 0.71 -7.12
N GLN A 24 -11.05 1.91 -6.85
CA GLN A 24 -9.97 2.50 -7.63
C GLN A 24 -8.62 1.87 -7.23
N PHE A 25 -7.68 1.82 -8.18
CA PHE A 25 -6.34 1.33 -7.90
C PHE A 25 -5.56 2.38 -7.09
N GLY A 26 -5.05 1.98 -5.93
CA GLY A 26 -4.13 2.80 -5.14
C GLY A 26 -3.00 1.93 -4.63
N THR A 27 -1.75 2.27 -4.99
CA THR A 27 -0.55 1.58 -4.49
C THR A 27 -0.52 1.56 -2.95
N LEU A 28 -1.01 2.64 -2.32
CA LEU A 28 -1.21 2.75 -0.88
C LEU A 28 -1.99 1.58 -0.27
N PHE A 29 -2.93 0.99 -1.00
CA PHE A 29 -3.71 -0.14 -0.50
C PHE A 29 -2.89 -1.41 -0.35
N TYR A 30 -1.80 -1.56 -1.10
CA TYR A 30 -0.84 -2.64 -0.86
C TYR A 30 -0.05 -2.41 0.43
N ASP A 31 0.35 -1.17 0.70
CA ASP A 31 1.03 -0.81 1.94
C ASP A 31 0.14 -1.06 3.16
N ILE A 32 -1.11 -0.58 3.12
CA ILE A 32 -2.09 -0.82 4.20
C ILE A 32 -2.41 -2.32 4.34
N ALA A 33 -2.48 -3.06 3.23
CA ALA A 33 -2.74 -4.50 3.29
C ALA A 33 -1.62 -5.28 3.96
N LEU A 34 -0.35 -4.90 3.76
CA LEU A 34 0.78 -5.60 4.38
C LEU A 34 1.08 -5.13 5.80
N ASP A 35 1.12 -3.82 6.01
CA ASP A 35 1.68 -3.21 7.21
C ASP A 35 0.60 -2.52 8.08
N GLY A 36 -0.61 -2.32 7.54
CA GLY A 36 -1.70 -1.61 8.20
C GLY A 36 -2.35 -2.39 9.35
N ILE A 37 -2.83 -1.63 10.35
CA ILE A 37 -3.56 -2.14 11.51
C ILE A 37 -4.98 -1.56 11.49
N ILE A 38 -6.00 -2.42 11.59
CA ILE A 38 -7.39 -1.98 11.72
C ILE A 38 -7.66 -1.69 13.20
N LEU A 39 -7.89 -0.41 13.52
CA LEU A 39 -8.31 0.01 14.87
C LEU A 39 -9.81 -0.16 15.09
N TYR A 40 -10.63 0.04 14.05
CA TYR A 40 -12.08 -0.07 14.12
C TYR A 40 -12.68 -0.40 12.74
N ASP A 41 -13.55 -1.41 12.67
CA ASP A 41 -14.27 -1.77 11.45
C ASP A 41 -15.57 -2.52 11.76
N LYS A 42 -16.61 -1.77 12.17
CA LYS A 42 -17.90 -2.33 12.60
C LYS A 42 -18.55 -3.22 11.55
N ASN A 43 -18.49 -2.82 10.27
CA ASN A 43 -19.18 -3.50 9.18
C ASN A 43 -18.27 -4.46 8.40
N LYS A 44 -17.03 -4.67 8.86
CA LYS A 44 -16.01 -5.50 8.22
C LYS A 44 -15.69 -5.07 6.77
N ILE A 45 -15.88 -3.80 6.44
CA ILE A 45 -15.65 -3.27 5.09
C ILE A 45 -14.14 -3.24 4.82
N GLY A 46 -13.38 -2.64 5.74
CA GLY A 46 -11.92 -2.58 5.68
C GLY A 46 -11.28 -3.96 5.70
N PHE A 47 -11.75 -4.86 6.57
CA PHE A 47 -11.27 -6.23 6.65
C PHE A 47 -11.43 -6.99 5.34
N LYS A 48 -12.62 -6.96 4.73
CA LYS A 48 -12.88 -7.62 3.44
C LYS A 48 -12.03 -7.02 2.33
N PHE A 49 -11.93 -5.69 2.32
CA PHE A 49 -11.10 -4.95 1.37
C PHE A 49 -9.62 -5.35 1.46
N LEU A 50 -9.01 -5.31 2.65
CA LEU A 50 -7.61 -5.68 2.84
C LEU A 50 -7.36 -7.16 2.56
N THR A 51 -8.31 -8.04 2.87
CA THR A 51 -8.21 -9.48 2.53
C THR A 51 -8.12 -9.67 1.01
N LYS A 52 -9.00 -9.02 0.23
CA LYS A 52 -8.96 -9.03 -1.24
C LYS A 52 -7.61 -8.52 -1.78
N TYR A 53 -7.03 -7.49 -1.17
CA TYR A 53 -5.73 -6.95 -1.59
C TYR A 53 -4.56 -7.87 -1.23
N LYS A 54 -4.59 -8.54 -0.07
CA LYS A 54 -3.60 -9.58 0.30
C LYS A 54 -3.61 -10.74 -0.70
N GLU A 55 -4.78 -11.18 -1.12
CA GLU A 55 -4.93 -12.21 -2.15
C GLU A 55 -4.35 -11.74 -3.49
N LYS A 56 -4.70 -10.54 -3.95
CA LYS A 56 -4.11 -9.95 -5.16
C LYS A 56 -2.58 -9.84 -5.11
N ILE A 57 -2.01 -9.46 -3.96
CA ILE A 57 -0.56 -9.41 -3.75
C ILE A 57 0.06 -10.78 -3.99
N LYS A 58 -0.54 -11.83 -3.40
CA LYS A 58 -0.09 -13.21 -3.53
C LYS A 58 -0.21 -13.70 -4.96
N GLU A 59 -1.36 -13.47 -5.61
CA GLU A 59 -1.64 -13.87 -6.99
C GLU A 59 -0.66 -13.25 -7.99
N LYS A 60 -0.42 -11.93 -7.88
CA LYS A 60 0.50 -11.19 -8.77
C LYS A 60 1.97 -11.34 -8.39
N GLY A 61 2.26 -12.05 -7.29
CA GLY A 61 3.61 -12.19 -6.75
C GLY A 61 4.29 -10.84 -6.46
N LEU A 62 3.51 -9.87 -5.97
CA LEU A 62 3.96 -8.52 -5.66
C LEU A 62 4.99 -8.54 -4.53
N LYS A 63 6.13 -7.87 -4.73
CA LYS A 63 7.21 -7.77 -3.74
C LYS A 63 7.77 -6.35 -3.69
N ARG A 64 8.14 -5.89 -2.49
CA ARG A 64 8.94 -4.67 -2.33
C ARG A 64 10.39 -4.96 -2.69
N VAL A 65 10.96 -4.15 -3.58
CA VAL A 65 12.40 -4.15 -3.89
C VAL A 65 12.97 -2.85 -3.35
N TYR A 66 13.77 -2.96 -2.30
CA TYR A 66 14.37 -1.82 -1.61
C TYR A 66 15.60 -1.32 -2.38
N LEU A 67 15.65 -0.01 -2.59
CA LEU A 67 16.77 0.72 -3.21
C LEU A 67 17.64 1.41 -2.15
N GLY A 68 17.15 1.50 -0.91
CA GLY A 68 17.84 2.06 0.26
C GLY A 68 17.01 1.85 1.52
N GLU A 69 17.35 2.52 2.62
CA GLU A 69 16.65 2.36 3.91
C GLU A 69 15.17 2.78 3.86
N ASN A 70 14.85 3.81 3.08
CA ASN A 70 13.50 4.40 3.01
C ASN A 70 12.94 4.46 1.58
N ASP A 71 13.54 3.74 0.65
CA ASP A 71 13.15 3.78 -0.76
C ASP A 71 12.95 2.37 -1.30
N PHE A 72 11.82 2.15 -1.96
CA PHE A 72 11.46 0.88 -2.57
C PHE A 72 10.47 1.09 -3.71
N TYR A 73 10.38 0.09 -4.59
CA TYR A 73 9.32 -0.02 -5.57
C TYR A 73 8.64 -1.39 -5.50
N TRP A 74 7.43 -1.47 -6.04
CA TRP A 74 6.70 -2.72 -6.17
C TRP A 74 7.11 -3.45 -7.45
N LYS A 75 7.63 -4.68 -7.29
CA LYS A 75 7.90 -5.59 -8.40
C LYS A 75 6.78 -6.62 -8.51
N ARG A 76 6.19 -6.72 -9.69
CA ARG A 76 5.26 -7.78 -10.08
C ARG A 76 6.02 -8.97 -10.67
N LYS A 77 5.52 -10.19 -10.45
CA LYS A 77 6.14 -11.39 -11.03
C LYS A 77 5.76 -11.56 -12.51
N ASP A 78 4.58 -11.07 -12.88
CA ASP A 78 3.95 -11.23 -14.18
C ASP A 78 4.26 -10.09 -15.17
N ILE A 79 5.23 -9.24 -14.86
CA ILE A 79 5.60 -8.09 -15.70
C ILE A 79 7.10 -8.08 -15.93
N GLU A 80 7.50 -7.92 -17.19
CA GLU A 80 8.89 -7.67 -17.57
C GLU A 80 9.18 -6.17 -17.73
N PHE A 81 10.44 -5.79 -17.52
CA PHE A 81 10.85 -4.41 -17.69
C PHE A 81 10.70 -3.99 -19.16
N GLY A 82 9.98 -2.88 -19.40
CA GLY A 82 9.69 -2.38 -20.75
C GLY A 82 8.37 -2.85 -21.35
N GLU A 83 7.60 -3.67 -20.64
CA GLU A 83 6.27 -4.10 -21.04
C GLU A 83 5.22 -2.99 -20.85
N ILE A 84 4.32 -2.81 -21.82
CA ILE A 84 3.15 -1.94 -21.69
C ILE A 84 2.04 -2.76 -21.05
N VAL A 85 1.63 -2.37 -19.84
CA VAL A 85 0.56 -3.03 -19.10
C VAL A 85 -0.60 -2.08 -18.87
N GLU A 86 -1.82 -2.58 -19.05
CA GLU A 86 -3.02 -1.90 -18.57
C GLU A 86 -3.16 -2.12 -17.06
N LEU A 87 -3.48 -1.03 -16.33
CA LEU A 87 -3.55 -0.99 -14.87
C LEU A 87 -4.93 -1.41 -14.34
#